data_AF-A0A2V8S9B0-F1
#
_entry.id   AF-A0A2V8S9B0-F1
#
_cell.length_a   1.000
_cell.length_b   1.000
_cell.length_c   1.000
_cell.angle_alpha   90.00
_cell.angle_beta   90.00
_cell.angle_gamma   90.00
#
_symmetry.space_group_name_H-M   'P 1'
#
loop_
_entity.id
_entity.type
_entity.pdbx_description
1 polymer ?
#
loop_
_entity_poly.entity_id
_entity_poly.type
_entity_poly.pdbx_seq_one_letter_code
_entity_poly.pdbx_strand_id
1 'polypeptide(L)'
;MMAKRIGIRFGEAMGAGSEDWLWTEPEIAIGEMDGPVGQALASLMGQSAGFSRFFCLVDGGKQVKPVTLMVPKVQLKKMMDVQVYGGPVQAGIADGVLDAVEAGIIPKAQVEDLCIIALVWVDPRLGDMKDANWDELYRNNRTAMKEAIDKALKKKPSINELLKEDRRKPRHMYYNQQKGKWEL
;
A
#
# COMPACT_ATOMS: atom_id res chain seq x y z
N MET A 1 19.90 -5.85 23.42
CA MET A 1 20.09 -6.83 22.33
C MET A 1 19.60 -6.20 21.04
N MET A 2 20.37 -6.26 19.95
CA MET A 2 19.87 -5.82 18.64
C MET A 2 18.72 -6.76 18.21
N ALA A 3 17.63 -6.19 17.72
CA ALA A 3 16.54 -6.99 17.22
C ALA A 3 16.97 -7.75 15.95
N LYS A 4 16.46 -8.96 15.76
CA LYS A 4 16.80 -9.78 14.60
C LYS A 4 16.37 -9.06 13.33
N ARG A 5 17.32 -8.90 12.38
CA ARG A 5 17.04 -8.35 11.05
C ARG A 5 15.96 -9.17 10.33
N ILE A 6 15.01 -8.48 9.75
CA ILE A 6 13.99 -9.05 8.89
C ILE A 6 14.51 -9.18 7.45
N GLY A 7 15.41 -8.32 6.99
CA GLY A 7 15.70 -8.19 5.55
C GLY A 7 14.47 -7.70 4.78
N ILE A 8 14.52 -7.73 3.45
CA ILE A 8 13.37 -7.29 2.64
C ILE A 8 12.19 -8.26 2.77
N ARG A 9 11.00 -7.68 2.95
CA ARG A 9 9.71 -8.37 2.93
C ARG A 9 8.75 -7.64 2.01
N PHE A 10 7.89 -8.42 1.34
CA PHE A 10 6.88 -7.92 0.43
C PHE A 10 5.51 -8.36 0.91
N GLY A 11 4.52 -7.48 0.75
CA GLY A 11 3.14 -7.78 1.06
C GLY A 11 2.21 -6.95 0.20
N GLU A 12 0.99 -7.44 0.05
CA GLU A 12 -0.12 -6.76 -0.60
C GLU A 12 -1.38 -6.96 0.23
N ALA A 13 -2.37 -6.09 0.08
CA ALA A 13 -3.72 -6.44 0.48
C ALA A 13 -4.72 -5.61 -0.29
N MET A 14 -5.79 -6.25 -0.74
CA MET A 14 -6.91 -5.59 -1.41
C MET A 14 -7.97 -5.17 -0.39
N GLY A 15 -8.30 -3.88 -0.35
CA GLY A 15 -9.49 -3.35 0.31
C GLY A 15 -10.59 -3.14 -0.72
N ALA A 16 -11.55 -4.05 -0.79
CA ALA A 16 -12.73 -3.89 -1.66
C ALA A 16 -13.70 -2.87 -1.03
N GLY A 17 -13.96 -1.80 -1.75
CA GLY A 17 -14.97 -0.80 -1.43
C GLY A 17 -16.36 -1.14 -1.99
N SER A 18 -17.34 -0.34 -1.60
CA SER A 18 -18.73 -0.38 -2.05
C SER A 18 -18.86 -0.21 -3.56
N GLU A 19 -17.96 0.58 -4.16
CA GLU A 19 -17.82 0.80 -5.59
C GLU A 19 -16.38 0.49 -6.03
N ASP A 20 -16.21 0.05 -7.28
CA ASP A 20 -14.91 -0.41 -7.81
C ASP A 20 -13.82 0.68 -7.78
N TRP A 21 -14.18 1.95 -7.96
CA TRP A 21 -13.26 3.09 -7.85
C TRP A 21 -12.83 3.41 -6.42
N LEU A 22 -13.47 2.81 -5.40
CA LEU A 22 -13.06 2.92 -3.99
C LEU A 22 -12.16 1.75 -3.56
N TRP A 23 -11.87 0.83 -4.48
CA TRP A 23 -10.97 -0.29 -4.22
C TRP A 23 -9.54 0.21 -4.11
N THR A 24 -8.77 -0.41 -3.22
CA THR A 24 -7.36 -0.12 -3.04
C THR A 24 -6.57 -1.42 -2.88
N GLU A 25 -5.31 -1.37 -3.26
CA GLU A 25 -4.39 -2.49 -3.11
C GLU A 25 -2.97 -1.97 -2.89
N PRO A 26 -2.62 -1.50 -1.68
CA PRO A 26 -1.24 -1.19 -1.36
C PRO A 26 -0.35 -2.43 -1.56
N GLU A 27 0.70 -2.29 -2.37
CA GLU A 27 1.79 -3.25 -2.47
C GLU A 27 3.02 -2.63 -1.82
N ILE A 28 3.64 -3.35 -0.88
CA ILE A 28 4.71 -2.78 -0.05
C ILE A 28 5.99 -3.58 -0.14
N ALA A 29 7.10 -2.88 0.03
CA ALA A 29 8.37 -3.44 0.47
C ALA A 29 8.73 -2.82 1.83
N ILE A 30 8.97 -3.66 2.84
CA ILE A 30 9.43 -3.27 4.18
C ILE A 30 10.77 -3.92 4.49
N GLY A 31 11.69 -3.17 5.09
CA GLY A 31 13.02 -3.67 5.47
C GLY A 31 13.84 -2.61 6.19
N GLU A 32 15.07 -2.97 6.54
CA GLU A 32 15.99 -2.07 7.26
C GLU A 32 16.43 -0.88 6.39
N MET A 33 16.61 0.27 7.04
CA MET A 33 17.03 1.52 6.41
C MET A 33 18.48 1.47 5.90
N ASP A 34 19.35 0.68 6.52
CA ASP A 34 20.72 0.39 6.04
C ASP A 34 20.76 -0.77 5.01
N GLY A 35 19.60 -1.26 4.56
CA GLY A 35 19.47 -2.38 3.63
C GLY A 35 18.98 -1.97 2.23
N PRO A 36 18.63 -2.97 1.39
CA PRO A 36 18.16 -2.73 0.02
C PRO A 36 16.92 -1.84 -0.07
N VAL A 37 16.00 -1.92 0.90
CA VAL A 37 14.80 -1.08 0.92
C VAL A 37 15.16 0.38 1.19
N GLY A 38 16.06 0.65 2.12
CA GLY A 38 16.53 2.01 2.39
C GLY A 38 17.28 2.62 1.21
N GLN A 39 18.14 1.86 0.53
CA GLN A 39 18.80 2.31 -0.71
C GLN A 39 17.78 2.62 -1.82
N ALA A 40 16.78 1.75 -2.01
CA ALA A 40 15.73 1.98 -3.00
C ALA A 40 14.89 3.22 -2.65
N LEU A 41 14.52 3.39 -1.38
CA LEU A 41 13.77 4.55 -0.90
C LEU A 41 14.53 5.84 -1.18
N ALA A 42 15.82 5.90 -0.83
CA ALA A 42 16.66 7.06 -1.09
C ALA A 42 16.75 7.38 -2.60
N SER A 43 16.84 6.36 -3.44
CA SER A 43 16.88 6.53 -4.90
C SER A 43 15.54 7.02 -5.47
N LEU A 44 14.42 6.57 -4.90
CA LEU A 44 13.06 6.94 -5.31
C LEU A 44 12.61 8.32 -4.85
N MET A 45 13.45 9.06 -4.10
CA MET A 45 13.21 10.49 -3.82
C MET A 45 13.21 11.34 -5.10
N GLY A 46 13.84 10.85 -6.18
CA GLY A 46 13.75 11.43 -7.50
C GLY A 46 12.32 11.43 -8.06
N GLN A 47 11.93 12.56 -8.65
CA GLN A 47 10.58 12.75 -9.20
C GLN A 47 10.55 12.47 -10.70
N SER A 48 9.38 12.04 -11.20
CA SER A 48 9.13 11.85 -12.62
C SER A 48 7.78 12.48 -12.99
N ALA A 49 7.66 12.99 -14.22
CA ALA A 49 6.43 13.64 -14.67
C ALA A 49 5.21 12.73 -14.50
N GLY A 50 4.24 13.18 -13.71
CA GLY A 50 3.00 12.45 -13.41
C GLY A 50 3.14 11.29 -12.40
N PHE A 51 4.32 11.02 -11.86
CA PHE A 51 4.54 10.01 -10.81
C PHE A 51 5.22 10.66 -9.60
N SER A 52 4.51 11.60 -8.97
CA SER A 52 5.01 12.29 -7.80
C SER A 52 5.07 11.34 -6.61
N ARG A 53 6.26 11.21 -6.02
CA ARG A 53 6.55 10.33 -4.87
C ARG A 53 6.81 11.21 -3.66
N PHE A 54 6.16 10.93 -2.55
CA PHE A 54 6.34 11.74 -1.34
C PHE A 54 6.24 10.89 -0.08
N PHE A 55 6.80 11.40 1.01
CA PHE A 55 6.67 10.78 2.32
C PHE A 55 5.22 10.73 2.75
N CYS A 56 4.83 9.63 3.37
CA CYS A 56 3.53 9.47 4.00
C CYS A 56 3.50 10.26 5.32
N LEU A 57 2.58 11.21 5.41
CA LEU A 57 2.41 12.09 6.56
C LEU A 57 1.05 11.87 7.21
N VAL A 58 0.99 11.95 8.54
CA VAL A 58 -0.28 12.06 9.28
C VAL A 58 -0.87 13.45 9.09
N ASP A 59 -0.01 14.46 9.05
CA ASP A 59 -0.35 15.87 8.90
C ASP A 59 0.91 16.66 8.46
N GLY A 60 0.74 17.94 8.10
CA GLY A 60 1.83 18.84 7.71
C GLY A 60 3.00 18.82 8.71
N GLY A 61 4.17 18.37 8.25
CA GLY A 61 5.39 18.29 9.07
C GLY A 61 5.48 17.07 10.00
N LYS A 62 4.53 16.12 9.93
CA LYS A 62 4.49 14.93 10.79
C LYS A 62 4.49 13.64 9.95
N GLN A 63 5.67 13.15 9.60
CA GLN A 63 5.82 11.88 8.90
C GLN A 63 5.53 10.68 9.80
N VAL A 64 5.00 9.60 9.23
CA VAL A 64 4.86 8.34 9.96
C VAL A 64 6.21 7.64 10.19
N LYS A 65 6.23 6.76 11.19
CA LYS A 65 7.33 5.85 11.47
C LYS A 65 6.80 4.41 11.45
N PRO A 66 7.46 3.47 10.76
CA PRO A 66 8.68 3.64 9.95
C PRO A 66 8.49 4.58 8.75
N VAL A 67 9.60 5.19 8.31
CA VAL A 67 9.59 6.12 7.17
C VAL A 67 8.94 5.41 5.98
N THR A 68 7.85 5.98 5.48
CA THR A 68 7.06 5.39 4.40
C THR A 68 7.06 6.33 3.21
N LEU A 69 7.52 5.85 2.06
CA LEU A 69 7.45 6.57 0.79
C LEU A 69 6.27 6.04 -0.02
N MET A 70 5.33 6.91 -0.36
CA MET A 70 4.22 6.59 -1.24
C MET A 70 4.65 6.80 -2.69
N VAL A 71 4.38 5.80 -3.53
CA VAL A 71 4.65 5.82 -4.97
C VAL A 71 3.35 5.50 -5.72
N PRO A 72 2.88 6.37 -6.63
CA PRO A 72 1.62 6.12 -7.32
C PRO A 72 1.79 5.03 -8.38
N LYS A 73 0.85 4.09 -8.46
CA LYS A 73 0.81 3.05 -9.51
C LYS A 73 0.34 3.59 -10.85
N VAL A 74 -0.44 4.66 -10.84
CA VAL A 74 -0.97 5.33 -12.03
C VAL A 74 -0.51 6.78 -12.09
N GLN A 75 -0.52 7.32 -13.30
CA GLN A 75 -0.14 8.70 -13.51
C GLN A 75 -1.14 9.65 -12.85
N LEU A 76 -0.65 10.57 -12.02
CA LEU A 76 -1.38 11.72 -11.50
C LEU A 76 -1.32 12.83 -12.55
N LYS A 77 -2.44 13.08 -13.24
CA LYS A 77 -2.50 13.95 -14.44
C LYS A 77 -2.95 15.37 -14.11
N LYS A 78 -3.74 15.56 -13.05
CA LYS A 78 -4.29 16.86 -12.64
C LYS A 78 -4.19 17.04 -11.13
N MET A 79 -4.35 18.28 -10.68
CA MET A 79 -4.26 18.62 -9.25
C MET A 79 -5.27 17.87 -8.38
N MET A 80 -6.45 17.54 -8.91
CA MET A 80 -7.42 16.74 -8.15
C MET A 80 -6.89 15.33 -7.86
N ASP A 81 -6.20 14.68 -8.80
CA ASP A 81 -5.58 13.37 -8.56
C ASP A 81 -4.56 13.46 -7.42
N VAL A 82 -3.77 14.53 -7.39
CA VAL A 82 -2.78 14.81 -6.33
C VAL A 82 -3.48 15.06 -5.00
N GLN A 83 -4.62 15.75 -4.98
CA GLN A 83 -5.40 16.01 -3.77
C GLN A 83 -6.04 14.73 -3.22
N VAL A 84 -6.57 13.85 -4.06
CA VAL A 84 -7.10 12.55 -3.64
C VAL A 84 -5.96 11.66 -3.10
N TYR A 85 -4.84 11.61 -3.83
CA TYR A 85 -3.67 10.82 -3.47
C TYR A 85 -3.01 11.30 -2.16
N GLY A 86 -2.81 12.62 -2.02
CA GLY A 86 -2.21 13.25 -0.85
C GLY A 86 -3.18 13.55 0.30
N GLY A 87 -4.49 13.40 0.08
CA GLY A 87 -5.53 13.61 1.09
C GLY A 87 -6.01 12.29 1.68
N PRO A 88 -7.22 11.81 1.34
CA PRO A 88 -7.82 10.63 1.96
C PRO A 88 -6.97 9.37 1.83
N VAL A 89 -6.28 9.19 0.70
CA VAL A 89 -5.44 8.01 0.46
C VAL A 89 -4.20 8.04 1.36
N GLN A 90 -3.44 9.14 1.38
CA GLN A 90 -2.29 9.29 2.27
C GLN A 90 -2.68 9.18 3.74
N ALA A 91 -3.77 9.80 4.18
CA ALA A 91 -4.25 9.69 5.56
C ALA A 91 -4.56 8.24 5.93
N GLY A 92 -5.18 7.48 5.01
CA GLY A 92 -5.45 6.06 5.21
C GLY A 92 -4.17 5.25 5.33
N ILE A 93 -3.23 5.41 4.40
CA ILE A 93 -1.92 4.73 4.46
C ILE A 93 -1.17 5.08 5.75
N ALA A 94 -1.16 6.35 6.15
CA ALA A 94 -0.49 6.81 7.36
C ALA A 94 -1.02 6.12 8.60
N ASP A 95 -2.34 6.13 8.79
CA ASP A 95 -2.98 5.48 9.94
C ASP A 95 -2.85 3.96 9.87
N GLY A 96 -2.83 3.35 8.68
CA GLY A 96 -2.59 1.91 8.54
C GLY A 96 -1.17 1.50 8.99
N VAL A 97 -0.16 2.33 8.72
CA VAL A 97 1.21 2.15 9.25
C VAL A 97 1.21 2.28 10.77
N LEU A 98 0.57 3.32 11.31
CA LEU A 98 0.53 3.55 12.75
C LEU A 98 -0.27 2.48 13.50
N ASP A 99 -1.37 1.98 12.92
CA ASP A 99 -2.15 0.86 13.45
C ASP A 99 -1.31 -0.42 13.52
N ALA A 100 -0.41 -0.64 12.57
CA ALA A 100 0.49 -1.78 12.60
C ALA A 100 1.54 -1.65 13.72
N VAL A 101 2.00 -0.44 14.01
CA VAL A 101 2.89 -0.15 15.14
C VAL A 101 2.16 -0.27 16.48
N GLU A 102 0.94 0.27 16.58
CA GLU A 102 0.11 0.21 17.77
C GLU A 102 -0.26 -1.24 18.13
N ALA A 103 -0.62 -2.04 17.13
CA ALA A 103 -0.92 -3.47 17.29
C ALA A 103 0.33 -4.34 17.56
N GLY A 104 1.54 -3.75 17.52
CA GLY A 104 2.80 -4.48 17.71
C GLY A 104 3.20 -5.40 16.56
N ILE A 105 2.54 -5.28 15.39
CA ILE A 105 2.91 -5.98 14.16
C ILE A 105 4.29 -5.50 13.71
N ILE A 106 4.50 -4.18 13.72
CA ILE A 106 5.83 -3.57 13.69
C ILE A 106 6.21 -3.25 15.14
N PRO A 107 7.27 -3.87 15.71
CA PRO A 107 7.70 -3.55 17.05
C PRO A 107 8.13 -2.07 17.16
N LYS A 108 7.62 -1.34 18.17
CA LYS A 108 7.98 0.06 18.43
C LYS A 108 9.49 0.30 18.50
N ALA A 109 10.24 -0.68 19.02
CA ALA A 109 11.69 -0.60 19.11
C ALA A 109 12.44 -0.65 17.76
N GLN A 110 11.76 -0.96 16.65
CA GLN A 110 12.34 -1.07 15.30
C GLN A 110 11.89 0.04 14.36
N VAL A 111 10.92 0.88 14.73
CA VAL A 111 10.29 1.83 13.79
C VAL A 111 11.27 2.87 13.24
N GLU A 112 12.32 3.19 13.99
CA GLU A 112 13.35 4.15 13.54
C GLU A 112 14.37 3.53 12.58
N ASP A 113 14.51 2.20 12.59
CA ASP A 113 15.51 1.47 11.79
C ASP A 113 14.91 0.81 10.53
N LEU A 114 13.59 0.87 10.38
CA LEU A 114 12.85 0.32 9.25
C LEU A 114 12.35 1.42 8.32
N CYS A 115 12.11 1.03 7.07
CA CYS A 115 11.43 1.87 6.09
C CYS A 115 10.48 1.04 5.22
N ILE A 116 9.51 1.73 4.62
CA ILE A 116 8.49 1.16 3.74
C ILE A 116 8.49 1.93 2.42
N ILE A 117 8.43 1.21 1.31
CA ILE A 117 8.01 1.75 0.02
C ILE A 117 6.63 1.17 -0.25
N ALA A 118 5.63 2.04 -0.46
CA ALA A 118 4.25 1.64 -0.72
C ALA A 118 3.85 2.08 -2.14
N LEU A 119 3.61 1.12 -3.02
CA LEU A 119 2.96 1.35 -4.30
C LEU A 119 1.45 1.43 -4.06
N VAL A 120 0.84 2.55 -4.41
CA VAL A 120 -0.55 2.85 -4.07
C VAL A 120 -1.36 3.09 -5.34
N TRP A 121 -2.46 2.36 -5.46
CA TRP A 121 -3.46 2.55 -6.51
C TRP A 121 -4.45 3.65 -6.10
N VAL A 122 -4.79 4.52 -7.05
CA VAL A 122 -5.92 5.44 -6.95
C VAL A 122 -6.63 5.40 -8.30
N ASP A 123 -7.94 5.15 -8.28
CA ASP A 123 -8.70 5.13 -9.52
C ASP A 123 -8.75 6.53 -10.15
N PRO A 124 -8.35 6.71 -11.43
CA PRO A 124 -8.36 8.02 -12.09
C PRO A 124 -9.74 8.69 -12.13
N ARG A 125 -10.84 7.92 -12.07
CA ARG A 125 -12.20 8.46 -12.05
C ARG A 125 -12.46 9.32 -10.82
N LEU A 126 -11.82 9.02 -9.69
CA LEU A 126 -11.94 9.82 -8.46
C LEU A 126 -11.53 11.28 -8.69
N GLY A 127 -10.58 11.53 -9.60
CA GLY A 127 -10.15 12.88 -9.93
C GLY A 127 -11.20 13.74 -10.64
N ASP A 128 -12.27 13.13 -11.15
CA ASP A 128 -13.41 13.82 -11.79
C ASP A 128 -14.66 13.86 -10.91
N MET A 129 -14.67 13.14 -9.79
CA MET A 129 -15.82 13.05 -8.89
C MET A 129 -15.87 14.24 -7.94
N LYS A 130 -17.09 14.71 -7.64
CA LYS A 130 -17.32 15.78 -6.65
C LYS A 130 -17.69 15.25 -5.28
N ASP A 131 -18.29 14.06 -5.25
CA ASP A 131 -19.04 13.49 -4.12
C ASP A 131 -18.72 12.00 -3.90
N ALA A 132 -17.50 11.57 -4.27
CA ALA A 132 -17.03 10.24 -3.90
C ALA A 132 -17.02 10.08 -2.36
N ASN A 133 -17.22 8.85 -1.89
CA ASN A 133 -17.18 8.54 -0.47
C ASN A 133 -15.72 8.55 0.04
N TRP A 134 -15.19 9.74 0.33
CA TRP A 134 -13.80 9.94 0.76
C TRP A 134 -13.48 9.24 2.09
N ASP A 135 -14.45 9.14 2.99
CA ASP A 135 -14.28 8.45 4.27
C ASP A 135 -14.11 6.94 4.08
N GLU A 136 -14.82 6.36 3.11
CA GLU A 136 -14.63 4.96 2.75
C GLU A 136 -13.28 4.74 2.06
N LEU A 137 -12.90 5.61 1.13
CA LEU A 137 -11.58 5.54 0.51
C LEU A 137 -10.45 5.58 1.55
N TYR A 138 -10.57 6.46 2.56
CA TYR A 138 -9.66 6.52 3.71
C TYR A 138 -9.64 5.19 4.49
N ARG A 139 -10.80 4.67 4.91
CA ARG A 139 -10.89 3.42 5.71
C ARG A 139 -10.36 2.21 4.96
N ASN A 140 -10.62 2.13 3.65
CA ASN A 140 -10.14 1.05 2.79
C ASN A 140 -8.62 1.06 2.75
N ASN A 141 -8.00 2.23 2.53
CA ASN A 141 -6.54 2.36 2.51
C ASN A 141 -5.91 2.06 3.88
N ARG A 142 -6.52 2.51 4.97
CA ARG A 142 -6.07 2.20 6.34
C ARG A 142 -6.05 0.70 6.62
N THR A 143 -7.17 0.03 6.36
CA THR A 143 -7.31 -1.41 6.61
C THR A 143 -6.37 -2.23 5.73
N ALA A 144 -6.34 -1.93 4.43
CA ALA A 144 -5.49 -2.64 3.48
C ALA A 144 -4.00 -2.43 3.78
N MET A 145 -3.56 -1.22 4.14
CA MET A 145 -2.16 -0.97 4.44
C MET A 145 -1.69 -1.78 5.67
N LYS A 146 -2.49 -1.80 6.73
CA LYS A 146 -2.21 -2.62 7.92
C LYS A 146 -2.10 -4.10 7.57
N GLU A 147 -3.04 -4.61 6.76
CA GLU A 147 -3.04 -6.00 6.33
C GLU A 147 -1.82 -6.34 5.45
N ALA A 148 -1.44 -5.45 4.52
CA ALA A 148 -0.27 -5.63 3.67
C ALA A 148 1.02 -5.73 4.52
N ILE A 149 1.16 -4.90 5.56
CA ILE A 149 2.26 -4.97 6.53
C ILE A 149 2.26 -6.31 7.28
N ASP A 150 1.10 -6.73 7.79
CA ASP A 150 0.96 -7.98 8.52
C ASP A 150 1.36 -9.18 7.66
N LYS A 151 0.85 -9.24 6.42
CA LYS A 151 1.20 -10.26 5.43
C LYS A 151 2.69 -10.25 5.10
N ALA A 152 3.29 -9.08 4.89
CA ALA A 152 4.71 -8.96 4.59
C ALA A 152 5.58 -9.57 5.70
N LEU A 153 5.31 -9.21 6.94
CA LEU A 153 6.10 -9.67 8.08
C LEU A 153 5.84 -11.14 8.43
N LYS A 154 4.62 -11.64 8.18
CA LYS A 154 4.27 -13.06 8.32
C LYS A 154 4.61 -13.92 7.11
N LYS A 155 5.13 -13.35 6.01
CA LYS A 155 5.42 -14.03 4.75
C LYS A 155 4.19 -14.76 4.17
N LYS A 156 3.06 -14.05 4.13
CA LYS A 156 1.79 -14.57 3.64
C LYS A 156 1.41 -13.99 2.27
N PRO A 157 0.73 -14.77 1.42
CA PRO A 157 0.47 -16.21 1.55
C PRO A 157 1.75 -17.05 1.41
N SER A 158 1.76 -18.26 1.97
CA SER A 158 2.85 -19.21 1.77
C SER A 158 2.69 -19.95 0.43
N ILE A 159 3.80 -20.47 -0.10
CA ILE A 159 3.78 -21.28 -1.34
C ILE A 159 2.87 -22.52 -1.20
N ASN A 160 2.81 -23.12 -0.01
CA ASN A 160 1.95 -24.28 0.25
C ASN A 160 0.46 -23.92 0.25
N GLU A 161 0.09 -22.70 0.65
CA GLU A 161 -1.29 -22.23 0.54
C GLU A 161 -1.66 -22.03 -0.93
N LEU A 162 -0.80 -21.34 -1.69
CA LEU A 162 -1.02 -21.07 -3.11
C LEU A 162 -1.12 -22.34 -3.97
N LEU A 163 -0.29 -23.35 -3.68
CA LEU A 163 -0.26 -24.60 -4.45
C LEU A 163 -1.43 -25.56 -4.12
N LYS A 164 -2.20 -25.30 -3.06
CA LYS A 164 -3.41 -26.09 -2.74
C LYS A 164 -4.60 -25.72 -3.62
N GLU A 165 -4.58 -24.57 -4.27
CA GLU A 165 -5.72 -24.08 -5.04
C GLU A 165 -5.84 -24.76 -6.42
N ASP A 166 -7.06 -24.90 -6.95
CA ASP A 166 -7.30 -25.52 -8.27
C ASP A 166 -6.94 -24.57 -9.41
N ARG A 167 -5.72 -24.68 -9.92
CA ARG A 167 -5.12 -23.81 -10.93
C ARG A 167 -5.38 -24.22 -12.39
N ARG A 168 -6.36 -25.10 -12.66
CA ARG A 168 -6.70 -25.50 -14.05
C ARG A 168 -7.33 -24.35 -14.86
N LYS A 169 -7.99 -23.40 -14.18
CA LYS A 169 -8.51 -22.15 -14.77
C LYS A 169 -8.06 -20.96 -13.92
N PRO A 170 -7.95 -19.75 -14.50
CA PRO A 170 -7.72 -18.53 -13.72
C PRO A 170 -8.82 -18.27 -12.68
N ARG A 171 -8.46 -17.59 -11.60
CA ARG A 171 -9.39 -17.19 -10.51
C ARG A 171 -9.31 -15.71 -10.17
N HIS A 172 -8.77 -14.92 -11.09
CA HIS A 172 -8.61 -13.49 -10.94
C HIS A 172 -9.96 -12.77 -11.01
N MET A 173 -10.09 -11.61 -10.37
CA MET A 173 -11.33 -10.81 -10.38
C MET A 173 -11.86 -10.46 -11.78
N TYR A 174 -10.95 -10.34 -12.76
CA TYR A 174 -11.29 -10.09 -14.17
C TYR A 174 -11.57 -11.35 -15.00
N TYR A 175 -11.53 -12.54 -14.39
CA TYR A 175 -11.83 -13.79 -15.09
C TYR A 175 -13.17 -14.35 -14.63
N ASN A 176 -14.14 -14.32 -15.53
CA ASN A 176 -15.44 -14.94 -15.29
C ASN A 176 -15.31 -16.46 -15.38
N GLN A 177 -15.26 -17.13 -14.23
CA GLN A 177 -15.09 -18.59 -14.17
C GLN A 177 -16.25 -19.37 -14.79
N GLN A 178 -17.47 -18.86 -14.69
CA GLN A 178 -18.67 -19.51 -15.21
C GLN A 178 -18.66 -19.49 -16.74
N LYS A 179 -18.28 -18.35 -17.33
CA LYS A 179 -18.20 -18.19 -18.79
C LYS A 179 -16.87 -18.66 -19.38
N GLY A 180 -15.86 -18.88 -18.54
CA GLY A 180 -14.53 -19.30 -18.97
C GLY A 180 -13.80 -18.25 -19.82
N LYS A 181 -14.01 -16.95 -19.55
CA LYS A 181 -13.42 -15.84 -20.32
C LYS A 181 -13.09 -14.64 -19.43
N TRP A 182 -12.22 -13.76 -19.94
CA TRP A 182 -11.92 -12.48 -19.31
C TRP A 182 -13.06 -11.47 -19.54
N GLU A 183 -13.33 -10.66 -18.52
CA GLU A 183 -14.26 -9.52 -18.55
C GLU A 183 -13.51 -8.33 -17.93
N LEU A 184 -13.16 -7.36 -18.79
CA LEU A 184 -12.37 -6.17 -18.46
C LEU A 184 -13.25 -4.93 -18.51
#